data_AF-A0A7C3XZQ3-F1
#
_entry.id   AF-A0A7C3XZQ3-F1
#
_cell.length_a   1.000
_cell.length_b   1.000
_cell.length_c   1.000
_cell.angle_alpha   90.00
_cell.angle_beta   90.00
_cell.angle_gamma   90.00
#
_symmetry.space_group_name_H-M   'P 1'
#
loop_
_entity.id
_entity.type
_entity.pdbx_description
1 polymer ?
#
loop_
_entity_poly.entity_id
_entity_poly.type
_entity_poly.pdbx_seq_one_letter_code
_entity_poly.pdbx_strand_id
1 'polypeptide(L)' 'MSSRAAVPKRPCPDCLYCQGCSKDRCRLCRVRKGPGKPKLSFEEQIALYERINRKEKVHPQ' A
#
# COMPACT_ATOMS: atom_id res chain seq x y z
N MET A 1 -25.81 1.82 17.66
CA MET A 1 -24.92 1.99 16.50
C MET A 1 -23.94 3.12 16.82
N SER A 2 -22.69 2.81 17.18
CA SER A 2 -21.74 3.83 17.61
C SER A 2 -21.01 4.39 16.39
N SER A 3 -21.46 5.53 15.90
CA SER A 3 -20.81 6.27 14.82
C SER A 3 -19.43 6.73 15.28
N ARG A 4 -18.36 6.07 14.82
CA ARG A 4 -16.99 6.57 15.00
C ARG A 4 -16.90 7.91 14.29
N ALA A 5 -16.64 8.99 15.04
CA ALA A 5 -16.36 10.31 14.49
C ALA A 5 -15.25 10.18 13.43
N ALA A 6 -15.55 10.60 12.20
CA ALA A 6 -14.59 10.59 11.12
C ALA A 6 -13.47 11.56 11.46
N VAL A 7 -12.27 11.04 11.76
CA VAL A 7 -11.10 11.86 12.03
C VAL A 7 -10.84 12.76 10.81
N PRO A 8 -10.77 14.09 10.98
CA PRO A 8 -10.57 15.01 9.86
C PRO A 8 -9.26 14.68 9.16
N LYS A 9 -9.33 14.51 7.84
CA LYS A 9 -8.18 14.19 6.99
C LYS A 9 -7.30 15.43 6.92
N ARG A 10 -6.11 15.38 7.52
CA ARG A 10 -5.13 16.48 7.51
C ARG A 10 -4.31 16.42 6.22
N PRO A 11 -3.93 17.57 5.62
CA PRO A 11 -2.98 17.56 4.51
C PRO A 11 -1.68 16.88 4.95
N CYS A 12 -1.16 15.99 4.11
CA CYS A 12 0.11 15.32 4.37
C CYS A 12 1.24 16.39 4.35
N PRO A 13 2.03 16.60 5.43
CA PRO A 13 2.99 17.71 5.55
C PRO A 13 4.10 17.82 4.50
N ASP A 14 4.32 16.77 3.70
CA ASP A 14 5.40 16.59 2.72
C ASP A 14 4.86 16.22 1.33
N CYS A 15 3.54 16.30 1.13
CA CYS A 15 2.92 15.88 -0.11
C CYS A 15 2.72 17.08 -1.03
N LEU A 16 3.24 16.98 -2.26
CA LEU A 16 3.11 18.04 -3.26
C LEU A 16 1.70 18.12 -3.89
N TYR A 17 0.92 17.03 -3.81
CA TYR A 17 -0.41 16.91 -4.43
C TYR A 17 -1.37 16.10 -3.55
N CYS A 18 -1.65 16.59 -2.32
CA CYS A 18 -2.45 15.83 -1.36
C CYS A 18 -3.94 15.89 -1.68
N GLN A 19 -4.56 14.73 -1.91
CA GLN A 19 -6.01 14.58 -2.12
C GLN A 19 -6.81 14.36 -0.82
N GLY A 20 -6.22 14.71 0.34
CA GLY A 20 -6.82 14.42 1.65
C GLY A 20 -7.03 12.93 1.86
N CYS A 21 -6.01 12.12 1.61
CA CYS A 21 -6.09 10.66 1.78
C CYS A 21 -5.89 10.25 3.25
N SER A 22 -6.34 9.05 3.63
CA SER A 22 -6.05 8.46 4.94
C SER A 22 -4.54 8.16 5.08
N LYS A 23 -4.03 7.99 6.32
CA LYS A 23 -2.58 7.78 6.56
C LYS A 23 -2.02 6.58 5.80
N ASP A 24 -2.82 5.52 5.71
CA ASP A 24 -2.61 4.28 4.96
C ASP A 24 -2.57 4.52 3.43
N ARG A 25 -3.42 5.40 2.90
CA ARG A 25 -3.44 5.78 1.48
C ARG A 25 -2.37 6.80 1.10
N CYS A 26 -1.87 7.59 2.06
CA CYS A 26 -0.77 8.53 1.82
C CYS A 26 0.54 7.82 1.47
N ARG A 27 0.63 6.48 1.65
CA ARG A 27 1.73 5.67 1.10
C ARG A 27 1.84 5.76 -0.42
N LEU A 28 0.74 5.97 -1.15
CA LEU A 28 0.75 6.17 -2.61
C LEU A 28 1.22 7.58 -2.98
N CYS A 29 0.79 8.59 -2.24
CA CYS A 29 1.16 9.99 -2.46
C CYS A 29 2.58 10.34 -1.96
N ARG A 30 3.11 9.54 -1.02
CA ARG A 30 4.44 9.66 -0.41
C ARG A 30 5.34 8.46 -0.73
N VAL A 31 5.07 7.69 -1.79
CA VAL A 31 6.04 6.65 -2.21
C VAL A 31 7.36 7.38 -2.40
N ARG A 32 8.34 7.04 -1.57
CA ARG A 32 9.66 7.70 -1.51
C ARG A 32 10.18 7.89 -2.93
N LYS A 33 10.59 9.12 -3.26
CA LYS A 33 11.39 9.40 -4.47
C LYS A 33 12.75 8.73 -4.30
N GLY A 34 12.81 7.45 -4.62
CA GLY A 34 14.02 6.70 -4.89
C GLY A 34 13.82 5.95 -6.21
N PRO A 35 14.87 5.39 -6.83
CA PRO A 35 14.65 4.45 -7.92
C PRO A 35 13.64 3.43 -7.42
N GLY A 36 12.51 3.29 -8.13
CA GLY A 36 11.53 2.27 -7.81
C GLY A 36 12.24 0.93 -7.68
N LYS A 37 11.69 0.01 -6.89
CA LYS A 37 12.21 -1.36 -6.92
C LYS A 37 12.33 -1.79 -8.38
N PRO A 38 13.47 -2.36 -8.81
CA PRO A 38 13.65 -2.77 -10.19
C PRO A 38 12.44 -3.60 -10.62
N LYS A 39 11.95 -3.35 -11.84
CA LYS A 39 10.88 -4.16 -12.41
C LYS A 39 11.38 -5.59 -12.51
N LEU A 40 10.66 -6.49 -11.88
CA LEU A 40 10.91 -7.92 -11.98
C LEU A 40 10.60 -8.39 -13.41
N SER A 41 11.37 -9.35 -13.91
CA SER A 41 11.01 -10.11 -15.11
C SER A 41 9.71 -10.89 -14.89
N PHE A 42 9.07 -11.35 -15.96
CA PHE A 42 7.86 -12.17 -15.83
C PHE A 42 8.11 -13.42 -14.97
N GLU A 43 9.26 -14.06 -15.13
CA GLU A 43 9.67 -15.23 -14.34
C GLU A 43 9.80 -14.86 -12.85
N GLU A 44 10.48 -13.77 -12.53
CA GLU A 44 10.65 -13.29 -11.16
C GLU A 44 9.30 -12.90 -10.52
N GLN A 45 8.38 -12.33 -11.29
CA GLN A 45 7.02 -12.02 -10.84
C GLN A 45 6.23 -13.28 -10.51
N ILE A 46 6.29 -14.31 -11.36
CA ILE A 46 5.62 -15.60 -11.14
C ILE A 46 6.18 -16.27 -9.89
N ALA A 47 7.51 -16.36 -9.76
CA ALA A 47 8.16 -16.96 -8.59
C ALA A 47 7.79 -16.23 -7.28
N LEU A 48 7.75 -14.89 -7.32
CA LEU A 48 7.33 -14.08 -6.18
C LEU A 48 5.86 -14.34 -5.81
N TYR A 49 4.96 -14.36 -6.79
CA TYR A 49 3.55 -14.63 -6.61
C TYR A 49 3.35 -16.00 -5.96
N GLU A 50 3.93 -17.06 -6.53
CA GLU A 50 3.80 -18.41 -6.00
C GLU A 50 4.36 -18.51 -4.57
N ARG A 51 5.47 -17.84 -4.27
CA ARG A 51 6.06 -17.83 -2.92
C ARG A 51 5.15 -17.18 -1.88
N ILE A 52 4.51 -16.06 -2.22
CA ILE A 52 3.58 -15.36 -1.33
C ILE A 52 2.33 -16.23 -1.12
N ASN A 53 1.72 -16.71 -2.19
CA ASN A 53 0.46 -17.43 -2.14
C ASN A 53 0.60 -18.89 -1.65
N ARG A 54 1.79 -19.50 -1.75
CA ARG A 54 2.06 -20.81 -1.12
C ARG A 54 1.91 -20.77 0.40
N LYS A 55 2.16 -19.63 1.05
CA LYS A 55 2.05 -19.46 2.51
C LYS A 55 0.62 -19.17 2.99
N GLU A 56 -0.28 -18.73 2.11
CA GLU A 56 -1.68 -18.43 2.45
C GLU A 56 -2.62 -19.64 2.32
N LYS A 57 -2.13 -20.80 1.85
CA LYS A 57 -2.93 -22.04 1.83
C LYS A 57 -3.18 -22.66 3.22
N VAL A 58 -2.73 -22.02 4.30
CA VAL A 58 -3.06 -22.38 5.69
C VAL A 58 -3.84 -21.24 6.34
N HIS A 59 -5.10 -21.06 5.93
CA HIS A 59 -6.21 -20.76 6.83
C HIS A 59 -7.54 -20.86 6.07
N PRO A 60 -8.34 -21.91 6.28
CA PRO A 60 -9.78 -21.79 6.13
C PRO A 60 -10.31 -20.83 7.21
N GLN A 61 -11.30 -20.03 6.80
CA GLN A 61 -12.15 -19.08 7.53
C GLN A 61 -12.14 -19.16 9.07
#